data_AF-A0A657PJ84-F1
#
_entry.id   AF-A0A657PJ84-F1
#
_cell.length_a   1.000
_cell.length_b   1.000
_cell.length_c   1.000
_cell.angle_alpha   90.00
_cell.angle_beta   90.00
_cell.angle_gamma   90.00
#
_symmetry.space_group_name_H-M   'P 1'
#
loop_
_entity.id
_entity.type
_entity.pdbx_description
1 polymer ?
#
loop_
_entity_poly.entity_id
_entity_poly.type
_entity_poly.pdbx_seq_one_letter_code
_entity_poly.pdbx_strand_id
1 'polypeptide(L)'
;MQHTTLILVLLALMALAYHLGRRRARAVAGAGGVRSLHSLPGYYGLYAAIWCGLPALLVFGVWTLLQDTVITSLVVSGLPESVRALPEARLGLVVNDIRNLAEGNIVSGTVDARMQAAADHYTSLERISWAALAVVVLSLAGAGMALAWRLISPALRSRNRVEAVVRYLLVTSSTIAIFTTVGILLSVLFEAARFFQMVPPSEFLFGLDWSPQMAIREDQVGSSGAFGAIPLFAGTLLISLIAMAVAVPVGLMSAIYLAEYAGRRFRSIAKPVLEILAGIPTVVYG
;
A
#
# COMPACT_ATOMS: atom_id res chain seq x y z
N MET A 1 -3.29 11.18 -11.21
CA MET A 1 -2.57 11.07 -12.50
C MET A 1 -1.18 11.73 -12.49
N GLN A 2 -1.04 12.95 -11.97
CA GLN A 2 0.20 13.72 -12.04
C GLN A 2 1.37 13.15 -11.18
N HIS A 3 1.09 12.50 -10.06
CA HIS A 3 2.13 11.79 -9.28
C HIS A 3 2.65 10.55 -10.01
N THR A 4 1.76 9.78 -10.63
CA THR A 4 2.10 8.60 -11.43
C THR A 4 3.03 8.96 -12.59
N THR A 5 2.77 10.07 -13.28
CA THR A 5 3.63 10.54 -14.37
C THR A 5 5.03 10.89 -13.88
N LEU A 6 5.17 11.55 -12.72
CA LEU A 6 6.47 11.90 -12.18
C LEU A 6 7.29 10.66 -11.77
N ILE A 7 6.64 9.65 -11.20
CA ILE A 7 7.27 8.36 -10.88
C ILE A 7 7.76 7.67 -12.16
N LEU A 8 6.94 7.63 -13.21
CA LEU A 8 7.33 7.02 -14.49
C LEU A 8 8.52 7.73 -15.13
N VAL A 9 8.53 9.06 -15.11
CA VAL A 9 9.67 9.86 -15.58
C VAL A 9 10.92 9.55 -14.76
N LEU A 10 10.81 9.46 -13.44
CA LEU A 10 11.94 9.15 -12.57
C LEU A 10 12.49 7.74 -12.82
N LEU A 11 11.62 6.74 -13.03
CA LEU A 11 12.04 5.39 -13.42
C LEU A 11 12.76 5.38 -14.77
N ALA A 12 12.28 6.15 -15.74
CA ALA A 12 12.96 6.31 -17.03
C ALA A 12 14.34 6.97 -16.88
N LEU A 13 14.46 8.00 -16.03
CA LEU A 13 15.75 8.65 -15.71
C LEU A 13 16.71 7.70 -14.98
N MET A 14 16.22 6.86 -14.08
CA MET A 14 17.02 5.83 -13.42
C MET A 14 17.53 4.78 -14.41
N ALA A 15 16.69 4.32 -15.35
CA ALA A 15 17.09 3.41 -16.41
C ALA A 15 18.14 4.04 -17.34
N LEU A 16 17.95 5.31 -17.70
CA LEU A 16 18.93 6.08 -18.47
C LEU A 16 20.26 6.21 -17.71
N ALA A 17 20.21 6.58 -16.42
CA ALA A 17 21.37 6.67 -15.55
C ALA A 17 22.13 5.34 -15.44
N TYR A 18 21.42 4.22 -15.38
CA TYR A 18 22.01 2.88 -15.40
C TYR A 18 22.83 2.65 -16.68
N HIS A 19 22.23 2.91 -17.85
CA HIS A 19 22.90 2.71 -19.13
C HIS A 19 24.10 3.66 -19.31
N LEU A 20 23.96 4.92 -18.91
CA LEU A 20 25.01 5.92 -18.95
C LEU A 20 26.16 5.59 -18.01
N GLY A 21 25.88 5.20 -16.76
CA GLY A 21 26.89 4.76 -15.79
C GLY A 21 27.68 3.54 -16.27
N ARG A 22 26.99 2.55 -16.87
CA ARG A 22 27.64 1.38 -17.47
C ARG A 22 28.53 1.74 -18.66
N ARG A 23 28.09 2.67 -19.53
CA ARG A 23 28.90 3.17 -20.65
C ARG A 23 30.12 3.93 -20.15
N ARG A 24 29.95 4.81 -19.16
CA ARG A 24 31.06 5.57 -18.54
C ARG A 24 32.11 4.64 -17.94
N ALA A 25 31.70 3.62 -17.19
CA ALA A 25 32.63 2.66 -16.60
C ALA A 25 33.50 1.96 -17.66
N ARG A 26 32.92 1.56 -18.80
CA ARG A 26 33.68 0.97 -19.91
C ARG A 26 34.63 1.97 -20.57
N ALA A 27 34.20 3.22 -20.73
CA ALA A 27 35.04 4.27 -21.31
C ALA A 27 36.26 4.58 -20.42
N VAL A 28 36.05 4.66 -19.11
CA VAL A 28 37.10 4.94 -18.12
C VAL A 28 38.06 3.76 -17.94
N ALA A 29 37.64 2.54 -18.25
CA ALA A 29 38.48 1.34 -18.23
C ALA A 29 39.56 1.32 -19.34
N GLY A 30 39.36 2.09 -20.42
CA GLY A 30 40.34 2.25 -21.51
C GLY A 30 40.89 0.93 -22.06
N ALA A 31 42.19 0.89 -22.36
CA ALA A 31 42.89 -0.27 -22.91
C ALA A 31 42.95 -1.47 -21.95
N GLY A 32 42.84 -1.24 -20.63
CA GLY A 32 42.81 -2.29 -19.61
C GLY A 32 41.51 -3.10 -19.60
N GLY A 33 40.48 -2.62 -20.33
CA GLY A 33 39.19 -3.28 -20.46
C GLY A 33 38.50 -3.53 -19.12
N VAL A 34 37.49 -4.40 -19.10
CA VAL A 34 36.69 -4.67 -17.89
C VAL A 34 37.54 -5.18 -16.71
N ARG A 35 38.69 -5.81 -16.95
CA ARG A 35 39.60 -6.34 -15.92
C ARG A 35 40.28 -5.25 -15.10
N SER A 36 40.40 -4.03 -15.63
CA SER A 36 40.97 -2.89 -14.91
C SER A 36 40.01 -2.26 -13.90
N LEU A 37 38.71 -2.59 -13.96
CA LEU A 37 37.71 -2.10 -13.03
C LEU A 37 37.62 -3.00 -11.79
N HIS A 38 37.51 -2.40 -10.61
CA HIS A 38 37.27 -3.14 -9.37
C HIS A 38 35.93 -3.91 -9.36
N SER A 39 34.95 -3.51 -10.17
CA SER A 39 33.59 -4.07 -10.15
C SER A 39 33.05 -4.25 -11.57
N LEU A 40 32.10 -5.16 -11.75
CA LEU A 40 31.47 -5.34 -13.06
C LEU A 40 30.77 -4.05 -13.51
N PRO A 41 30.79 -3.69 -14.81
CA PRO A 41 30.16 -2.47 -15.32
C PRO A 41 28.68 -2.32 -14.94
N GLY A 42 27.98 -3.44 -14.69
CA GLY A 42 26.61 -3.43 -14.18
C GLY A 42 26.45 -2.74 -12.83
N TYR A 43 27.39 -2.92 -11.89
CA TYR A 43 27.35 -2.27 -10.57
C TYR A 43 27.58 -0.76 -10.66
N TYR A 44 28.37 -0.29 -11.63
CA TYR A 44 28.52 1.14 -11.89
C TYR A 44 27.24 1.76 -12.46
N GLY A 45 26.52 1.01 -13.31
CA GLY A 45 25.18 1.39 -13.75
C GLY A 45 24.19 1.47 -12.58
N LEU A 46 24.13 0.44 -11.73
CA LEU A 46 23.26 0.44 -10.54
C LEU A 46 23.60 1.58 -9.59
N TYR A 47 24.90 1.84 -9.36
CA TYR A 47 25.34 2.97 -8.55
C TYR A 47 24.85 4.31 -9.10
N ALA A 48 24.96 4.54 -10.41
CA ALA A 48 24.45 5.75 -11.05
C ALA A 48 22.92 5.86 -10.96
N ALA A 49 22.20 4.75 -11.15
CA ALA A 49 20.75 4.71 -10.99
C ALA A 49 20.31 5.01 -9.55
N ILE A 50 21.03 4.50 -8.54
CA ILE A 50 20.75 4.78 -7.13
C ILE A 50 20.98 6.26 -6.81
N TRP A 51 22.09 6.85 -7.25
CA TRP A 51 22.33 8.28 -7.01
C TRP A 51 21.34 9.20 -7.72
N CYS A 52 20.89 8.81 -8.92
CA CYS A 52 19.82 9.49 -9.65
C CYS A 52 18.46 9.34 -8.93
N GLY A 53 18.12 8.13 -8.53
CA GLY A 53 16.78 7.80 -8.04
C GLY A 53 16.57 8.02 -6.56
N LEU A 54 17.46 7.53 -5.69
CA LEU A 54 17.22 7.43 -4.25
C LEU A 54 16.97 8.78 -3.58
N PRO A 55 17.78 9.84 -3.78
CA PRO A 55 17.52 11.15 -3.17
C PRO A 55 16.21 11.76 -3.67
N ALA A 56 15.93 11.61 -4.97
CA ALA A 56 14.72 12.12 -5.60
C ALA A 56 13.46 11.40 -5.11
N LEU A 57 13.52 10.07 -4.96
CA LEU A 57 12.46 9.24 -4.39
C LEU A 57 12.20 9.56 -2.92
N LEU A 58 13.25 9.83 -2.12
CA LEU A 58 13.10 10.21 -0.72
C LEU A 58 12.34 11.53 -0.58
N VAL A 59 12.73 12.56 -1.34
CA VAL A 59 12.03 13.85 -1.31
C VAL A 59 10.60 13.72 -1.83
N PHE A 60 10.41 12.97 -2.92
CA PHE A 60 9.07 12.66 -3.43
C PHE A 60 8.20 12.01 -2.36
N GLY A 61 8.68 10.94 -1.73
CA GLY A 61 7.95 10.20 -0.69
C GLY A 61 7.60 11.08 0.51
N VAL A 62 8.58 11.80 1.05
CA VAL A 62 8.37 12.70 2.20
C VAL A 62 7.36 13.78 1.87
N TRP A 63 7.46 14.43 0.70
CA TRP A 63 6.49 15.45 0.32
C TRP A 63 5.09 14.86 0.13
N THR A 64 4.95 13.69 -0.51
CA THR A 64 3.62 13.06 -0.68
C THR A 64 2.94 12.72 0.64
N LEU A 65 3.71 12.40 1.69
CA LEU A 65 3.17 12.17 3.03
C LEU A 65 2.72 13.47 3.72
N LEU A 66 3.36 14.60 3.41
CA LEU A 66 3.11 15.88 4.07
C LEU A 66 2.19 16.83 3.27
N GLN A 67 2.02 16.57 1.97
CA GLN A 67 1.34 17.46 1.04
C GLN A 67 -0.08 17.81 1.49
N ASP A 68 -0.88 16.81 1.87
CA ASP A 68 -2.28 16.99 2.28
C ASP A 68 -2.38 17.89 3.52
N THR A 69 -1.55 17.62 4.54
CA THR A 69 -1.46 18.44 5.76
C THR A 69 -1.04 19.88 5.46
N VAL A 70 -0.02 20.06 4.63
CA VAL A 70 0.53 21.38 4.30
C VAL A 70 -0.49 22.19 3.50
N ILE A 71 -1.05 21.63 2.42
CA ILE A 71 -2.03 22.33 1.57
C ILE A 71 -3.29 22.65 2.38
N THR A 72 -3.80 21.70 3.17
CA THR A 72 -4.97 21.93 4.00
C THR A 72 -4.73 23.04 5.01
N SER A 73 -3.58 23.05 5.70
CA SER A 73 -3.24 24.12 6.65
C SER A 73 -3.14 25.50 5.99
N LEU A 74 -2.59 25.58 4.77
CA LEU A 74 -2.51 26.82 3.99
C LEU A 74 -3.90 27.31 3.57
N VAL A 75 -4.75 26.42 3.08
CA VAL A 75 -6.14 26.77 2.71
C VAL A 75 -6.93 27.22 3.93
N VAL A 76 -6.87 26.48 5.04
CA VAL A 76 -7.56 26.84 6.29
C VAL A 76 -7.09 28.20 6.80
N SER A 77 -5.79 28.51 6.71
CA SER A 77 -5.26 29.82 7.12
C SER A 77 -5.82 31.00 6.31
N GLY A 78 -6.20 30.75 5.05
CA GLY A 78 -6.85 31.73 4.16
C GLY A 78 -8.35 31.87 4.37
N LEU A 79 -8.98 31.04 5.21
CA LEU A 79 -10.41 31.11 5.48
C LEU A 79 -10.76 32.24 6.48
N PRO A 80 -11.99 32.82 6.39
CA PRO A 80 -12.46 33.79 7.36
C PRO A 80 -12.41 33.29 8.81
N GLU A 81 -12.20 34.18 9.77
CA GLU A 81 -12.18 33.82 11.21
C GLU A 81 -13.47 33.15 11.66
N SER A 82 -14.62 33.52 11.08
CA SER A 82 -15.91 32.90 11.37
C SER A 82 -15.97 31.42 11.01
N VAL A 83 -15.20 30.97 10.01
CA VAL A 83 -15.12 29.56 9.60
C VAL A 83 -14.04 28.84 10.40
N ARG A 84 -12.89 29.50 10.63
CA ARG A 84 -11.78 28.94 11.44
C ARG A 84 -12.16 28.70 12.90
N ALA A 85 -13.09 29.48 13.44
CA ALA A 85 -13.58 29.34 14.82
C ALA A 85 -14.66 28.25 14.99
N LEU A 86 -15.06 27.56 13.91
CA LEU A 86 -16.01 26.45 14.00
C LEU A 86 -15.43 25.27 14.80
N PRO A 87 -16.28 24.47 15.45
CA PRO A 87 -15.85 23.20 16.05
C PRO A 87 -15.17 22.29 15.02
N GLU A 88 -14.15 21.53 15.42
CA GLU A 88 -13.31 20.72 14.51
C GLU A 88 -14.13 19.84 13.55
N ALA A 89 -15.20 19.21 14.04
CA ALA A 89 -16.08 18.37 13.22
C ALA A 89 -16.74 19.16 12.07
N ARG A 90 -17.18 20.41 12.33
CA ARG A 90 -17.78 21.27 11.29
C ARG A 90 -16.73 21.84 10.35
N LEU A 91 -15.55 22.21 10.87
CA LEU A 91 -14.44 22.68 10.05
C LEU A 91 -13.97 21.59 9.08
N GLY A 92 -13.86 20.34 9.56
CA GLY A 92 -13.51 19.18 8.74
C GLY A 92 -14.50 18.93 7.61
N LEU A 93 -15.81 19.10 7.84
CA LEU A 93 -16.81 19.03 6.78
C LEU A 93 -16.61 20.11 5.72
N VAL A 94 -16.35 21.35 6.13
CA VAL A 94 -16.09 22.46 5.19
C VAL A 94 -14.83 22.19 4.35
N VAL A 95 -13.76 21.72 4.96
CA VAL A 95 -12.52 21.36 4.26
C VAL A 95 -12.76 20.22 3.27
N ASN A 96 -13.54 19.21 3.64
CA ASN A 96 -13.90 18.11 2.74
C ASN A 96 -14.76 18.60 1.57
N ASP A 97 -15.72 19.50 1.80
CA ASP A 97 -16.52 20.08 0.72
C ASP A 97 -15.66 20.93 -0.23
N ILE A 98 -14.68 21.70 0.29
CA ILE A 98 -13.71 22.44 -0.53
C ILE A 98 -12.90 21.48 -1.40
N ARG A 99 -12.40 20.38 -0.83
CA ARG A 99 -11.64 19.36 -1.57
C ARG A 99 -12.49 18.67 -2.62
N ASN A 100 -13.72 18.27 -2.27
CA ASN A 100 -14.66 17.66 -3.20
C ASN A 100 -14.95 18.61 -4.37
N LEU A 101 -15.20 19.89 -4.10
CA LEU A 101 -15.43 20.89 -5.14
C LEU A 101 -14.20 21.07 -6.04
N ALA A 102 -12.98 21.09 -5.47
CA ALA A 102 -11.74 21.19 -6.23
C ALA A 102 -11.46 19.97 -7.12
N GLU A 103 -11.90 18.78 -6.69
CA GLU A 103 -11.81 17.54 -7.47
C GLU A 103 -12.96 17.37 -8.48
N GLY A 104 -13.97 18.25 -8.46
CA GLY A 104 -15.17 18.16 -9.30
C GLY A 104 -16.20 17.13 -8.81
N ASN A 105 -16.12 16.74 -7.54
CA ASN A 105 -17.04 15.82 -6.86
C ASN A 105 -18.25 16.56 -6.28
N ILE A 106 -19.24 15.80 -5.81
CA ILE A 106 -20.47 16.31 -5.20
C ILE A 106 -20.16 16.84 -3.78
N VAL A 107 -20.69 18.02 -3.45
CA VAL A 107 -20.59 18.65 -2.12
C VAL A 107 -21.87 18.49 -1.31
N SER A 108 -21.77 18.52 0.02
CA SER A 108 -22.92 18.35 0.91
C SER A 108 -23.74 19.64 1.09
N GLY A 109 -23.12 20.81 0.92
CA GLY A 109 -23.71 22.13 1.13
C GLY A 109 -23.97 22.94 -0.15
N THR A 110 -24.44 24.18 0.02
CA THR A 110 -24.59 25.14 -1.09
C THR A 110 -23.24 25.68 -1.52
N VAL A 111 -22.96 25.66 -2.83
CA VAL A 111 -21.74 26.23 -3.40
C VAL A 111 -21.86 27.75 -3.41
N ASP A 112 -21.35 28.39 -2.36
CA ASP A 112 -21.23 29.84 -2.30
C ASP A 112 -19.98 30.32 -3.03
N ALA A 113 -19.97 31.57 -3.50
CA ALA A 113 -18.81 32.18 -4.17
C ALA A 113 -17.51 32.10 -3.34
N ARG A 114 -17.62 32.06 -2.00
CA ARG A 114 -16.48 31.91 -1.09
C ARG A 114 -15.94 30.47 -1.07
N MET A 115 -16.83 29.49 -1.16
CA MET A 115 -16.45 28.07 -1.21
C MET A 115 -15.77 27.77 -2.54
N GLN A 116 -16.28 28.34 -3.65
CA GLN A 116 -15.62 28.28 -4.95
C GLN A 116 -14.23 28.93 -4.92
N ALA A 117 -14.09 30.12 -4.35
CA ALA A 117 -12.79 30.78 -4.24
C ALA A 117 -11.77 29.98 -3.39
N ALA A 118 -12.23 29.31 -2.33
CA ALA A 118 -11.40 28.43 -1.52
C ALA A 118 -10.97 27.16 -2.29
N ALA A 119 -11.89 26.58 -3.08
CA ALA A 119 -11.58 25.44 -3.95
C ALA A 119 -10.59 25.83 -5.06
N ASP A 120 -10.77 26.98 -5.70
CA ASP A 120 -9.84 27.49 -6.72
C ASP A 120 -8.44 27.74 -6.12
N HIS A 121 -8.38 28.26 -4.89
CA HIS A 121 -7.13 28.42 -4.15
C HIS A 121 -6.48 27.07 -3.84
N TYR A 122 -7.25 26.08 -3.39
CA TYR A 122 -6.78 24.70 -3.15
C TYR A 122 -6.18 24.09 -4.43
N THR A 123 -6.89 24.16 -5.57
CA THR A 123 -6.39 23.67 -6.87
C THR A 123 -5.13 24.41 -7.32
N SER A 124 -5.02 25.71 -7.05
CA SER A 124 -3.81 26.49 -7.33
C SER A 124 -2.62 25.99 -6.51
N LEU A 125 -2.81 25.78 -5.20
CA LEU A 125 -1.79 25.26 -4.30
C LEU A 125 -1.36 23.85 -4.70
N GLU A 126 -2.28 22.95 -5.07
CA GLU A 126 -1.93 21.62 -5.57
C GLU A 126 -1.07 21.70 -6.84
N ARG A 127 -1.43 22.57 -7.78
CA ARG A 127 -0.67 22.76 -9.02
C ARG A 127 0.73 23.29 -8.76
N ILE A 128 0.87 24.29 -7.89
CA ILE A 128 2.16 24.88 -7.49
C ILE A 128 2.99 23.83 -6.75
N SER A 129 2.39 23.12 -5.80
CA SER A 129 2.99 22.04 -5.03
C SER A 129 3.56 20.96 -5.96
N TRP A 130 2.75 20.48 -6.90
CA TRP A 130 3.20 19.48 -7.87
C TRP A 130 4.32 20.01 -8.77
N ALA A 131 4.20 21.23 -9.28
CA ALA A 131 5.23 21.81 -10.15
C ALA A 131 6.56 22.00 -9.41
N ALA A 132 6.51 22.52 -8.18
CA ALA A 132 7.66 22.66 -7.30
C ALA A 132 8.30 21.30 -7.00
N LEU A 133 7.49 20.30 -6.66
CA LEU A 133 7.96 18.93 -6.42
C LEU A 133 8.65 18.36 -7.67
N ALA A 134 8.04 18.50 -8.85
CA ALA A 134 8.61 18.02 -10.10
C ALA A 134 9.98 18.67 -10.37
N VAL A 135 10.09 19.99 -10.21
CA VAL A 135 11.37 20.71 -10.38
C VAL A 135 12.41 20.19 -9.40
N VAL A 136 12.07 20.05 -8.12
CA VAL A 136 13.00 19.57 -7.08
C VAL A 136 13.45 18.13 -7.37
N VAL A 137 12.51 17.23 -7.65
CA VAL A 137 12.77 15.81 -7.94
C VAL A 137 13.66 15.66 -9.17
N LEU A 138 13.35 16.36 -10.27
CA LEU A 138 14.14 16.30 -11.51
C LEU A 138 15.53 16.92 -11.32
N SER A 139 15.64 18.01 -10.56
CA SER A 139 16.92 18.66 -10.26
C SER A 139 17.81 17.74 -9.40
N LEU A 140 17.23 17.10 -8.38
CA LEU A 140 17.95 16.14 -7.54
C LEU A 140 18.37 14.91 -8.34
N ALA A 141 17.53 14.40 -9.22
CA ALA A 141 17.87 13.28 -10.09
C ALA A 141 19.02 13.62 -11.05
N GLY A 142 18.97 14.80 -11.67
CA GLY A 142 20.05 15.32 -12.51
C GLY A 142 21.35 15.54 -11.75
N ALA A 143 21.29 16.16 -10.57
CA ALA A 143 22.44 16.40 -9.71
C ALA A 143 23.06 15.08 -9.23
N GLY A 144 22.23 14.13 -8.79
CA GLY A 144 22.66 12.79 -8.39
C GLY A 144 23.35 12.04 -9.53
N MET A 145 22.79 12.09 -10.74
CA MET A 145 23.42 11.52 -11.93
C MET A 145 24.75 12.21 -12.27
N ALA A 146 24.83 13.54 -12.21
CA ALA A 146 26.05 14.29 -12.47
C ALA A 146 27.15 13.97 -11.46
N LEU A 147 26.81 13.85 -10.17
CA LEU A 147 27.72 13.41 -9.12
C LEU A 147 28.22 11.99 -9.36
N ALA A 148 27.31 11.05 -9.64
CA ALA A 148 27.69 9.68 -9.97
C ALA A 148 28.64 9.63 -11.17
N TRP A 149 28.34 10.38 -12.23
CA TRP A 149 29.19 10.45 -13.43
C TRP A 149 30.62 10.93 -13.14
N ARG A 150 30.76 11.92 -12.24
CA ARG A 150 32.06 12.44 -11.79
C ARG A 150 32.82 11.46 -10.90
N LEU A 151 32.11 10.68 -10.08
CA LEU A 151 32.69 9.75 -9.12
C LEU A 151 33.07 8.39 -9.73
N ILE A 152 32.54 8.04 -10.91
CA ILE A 152 32.89 6.79 -11.61
C ILE A 152 34.38 6.82 -12.01
N SER A 153 35.18 6.02 -11.31
CA SER A 153 36.60 5.77 -11.57
C SER A 153 36.90 4.27 -11.45
N PRO A 154 38.03 3.77 -11.98
CA PRO A 154 38.37 2.33 -11.92
C PRO A 154 38.52 1.79 -10.50
N ALA A 155 38.95 2.65 -9.57
CA ALA A 155 39.16 2.34 -8.15
C ALA A 155 37.87 2.34 -7.33
N LEU A 156 36.74 2.84 -7.88
CA LEU A 156 35.48 2.91 -7.17
C LEU A 156 34.94 1.49 -6.90
N ARG A 157 34.74 1.18 -5.61
CA ARG A 157 34.11 -0.07 -5.18
C ARG A 157 32.58 0.01 -5.29
N SER A 158 32.07 0.12 -6.53
CA SER A 158 30.64 0.33 -6.80
C SER A 158 29.78 -0.81 -6.27
N ARG A 159 30.27 -2.06 -6.32
CA ARG A 159 29.62 -3.23 -5.74
C ARG A 159 29.28 -3.06 -4.26
N ASN A 160 30.27 -2.72 -3.42
CA ASN A 160 30.06 -2.58 -1.96
C ASN A 160 29.05 -1.47 -1.63
N ARG A 161 29.03 -0.37 -2.41
CA ARG A 161 28.07 0.73 -2.21
C ARG A 161 26.64 0.31 -2.58
N VAL A 162 26.48 -0.39 -3.70
CA VAL A 162 25.17 -0.92 -4.13
C VAL A 162 24.67 -1.96 -3.14
N GLU A 163 25.52 -2.91 -2.75
CA GLU A 163 25.18 -3.95 -1.76
C GLU A 163 24.82 -3.35 -0.40
N ALA A 164 25.49 -2.28 0.03
CA ALA A 164 25.13 -1.57 1.27
C ALA A 164 23.70 -1.00 1.18
N VAL A 165 23.33 -0.35 0.07
CA VAL A 165 21.98 0.20 -0.12
C VAL A 165 20.93 -0.91 -0.13
N VAL A 166 21.17 -2.00 -0.86
CA VAL A 166 20.26 -3.16 -0.87
C VAL A 166 20.14 -3.77 0.52
N ARG A 167 21.26 -3.92 1.26
CA ARG A 167 21.25 -4.43 2.63
C ARG A 167 20.43 -3.53 3.56
N TYR A 168 20.61 -2.20 3.50
CA TYR A 168 19.81 -1.28 4.32
C TYR A 168 18.33 -1.37 3.98
N LEU A 169 17.96 -1.44 2.70
CA LEU A 169 16.58 -1.60 2.26
C LEU A 169 15.97 -2.90 2.83
N LEU A 170 16.68 -4.02 2.72
CA LEU A 170 16.22 -5.31 3.24
C LEU A 170 16.08 -5.29 4.76
N VAL A 171 17.04 -4.70 5.47
CA VAL A 171 16.99 -4.56 6.94
C VAL A 171 15.81 -3.67 7.35
N THR A 172 15.63 -2.50 6.73
CA THR A 172 14.48 -1.64 7.06
C THR A 172 13.15 -2.32 6.77
N SER A 173 13.05 -3.03 5.64
CA SER A 173 11.83 -3.76 5.27
C SER A 173 11.52 -4.88 6.25
N SER A 174 12.51 -5.68 6.65
CA SER A 174 12.30 -6.77 7.60
C SER A 174 12.01 -6.24 9.00
N THR A 175 12.66 -5.15 9.43
CA THR A 175 12.37 -4.48 10.68
C THR A 175 10.94 -3.96 10.74
N ILE A 176 10.45 -3.29 9.69
CA ILE A 176 9.05 -2.84 9.61
C ILE A 176 8.09 -4.03 9.71
N ALA A 177 8.36 -5.12 8.98
CA ALA A 177 7.53 -6.33 9.04
C ALA A 177 7.49 -6.94 10.45
N ILE A 178 8.64 -7.09 11.12
CA ILE A 178 8.73 -7.62 12.48
C ILE A 178 7.94 -6.73 13.45
N PHE A 179 8.14 -5.40 13.42
CA PHE A 179 7.40 -4.49 14.30
C PHE A 179 5.91 -4.50 14.01
N THR A 180 5.49 -4.64 12.76
CA THR A 180 4.08 -4.77 12.39
C THR A 180 3.48 -6.05 12.95
N THR A 181 4.19 -7.19 12.82
CA THR A 181 3.74 -8.47 13.40
C THR A 181 3.66 -8.41 14.92
N VAL A 182 4.66 -7.83 15.58
CA VAL A 182 4.63 -7.63 17.04
C VAL A 182 3.47 -6.70 17.41
N GLY A 183 3.25 -5.62 16.66
CA GLY A 183 2.15 -4.69 16.86
C GLY A 183 0.78 -5.36 16.75
N ILE A 184 0.57 -6.19 15.72
CA ILE A 184 -0.66 -6.97 15.54
C ILE A 184 -0.83 -7.97 16.70
N LEU A 185 0.23 -8.69 17.06
CA LEU A 185 0.17 -9.67 18.15
C LEU A 185 -0.18 -8.99 19.49
N LEU A 186 0.48 -7.87 19.80
CA LEU A 186 0.22 -7.11 21.01
C LEU A 186 -1.19 -6.51 20.98
N SER A 187 -1.64 -5.96 19.84
CA SER A 187 -2.99 -5.43 19.68
C SER A 187 -4.05 -6.50 19.97
N VAL A 188 -3.92 -7.69 19.36
CA VAL A 188 -4.85 -8.80 19.59
C VAL A 188 -4.76 -9.28 21.04
N LEU A 189 -3.57 -9.36 21.62
CA LEU A 189 -3.37 -9.80 23.00
C LEU A 189 -4.00 -8.84 24.01
N PHE A 190 -3.84 -7.53 23.83
CA PHE A 190 -4.43 -6.52 24.72
C PHE A 190 -5.96 -6.50 24.60
N GLU A 191 -6.50 -6.55 23.39
CA GLU A 191 -7.95 -6.62 23.20
C GLU A 191 -8.54 -7.93 23.74
N ALA A 192 -7.84 -9.06 23.56
CA ALA A 192 -8.24 -10.34 24.16
C ALA A 192 -8.19 -10.30 25.69
N ALA A 193 -7.14 -9.70 26.28
CA ALA A 193 -7.05 -9.55 27.73
C ALA A 193 -8.18 -8.68 28.28
N ARG A 194 -8.54 -7.58 27.60
CA ARG A 194 -9.69 -6.73 27.95
C ARG A 194 -11.01 -7.49 27.81
N PHE A 195 -11.15 -8.30 26.78
CA PHE A 195 -12.31 -9.19 26.61
C PHE A 195 -12.45 -10.18 27.78
N PHE A 196 -11.37 -10.85 28.18
CA PHE A 196 -11.41 -11.81 29.30
C PHE A 196 -11.58 -11.17 30.69
N GLN A 197 -11.42 -9.85 30.82
CA GLN A 197 -11.84 -9.11 32.02
C GLN A 197 -13.37 -8.96 32.10
N MET A 198 -14.06 -8.96 30.96
CA MET A 198 -15.51 -8.85 30.88
C MET A 198 -16.20 -10.21 30.83
N VAL A 199 -15.57 -11.20 30.18
CA VAL A 199 -16.09 -12.57 30.03
C VAL A 199 -15.08 -13.56 30.63
N PRO A 200 -15.41 -14.27 31.71
CA PRO A 200 -14.52 -15.26 32.29
C PRO A 200 -14.08 -16.32 31.26
N PRO A 201 -12.80 -16.73 31.24
CA PRO A 201 -12.31 -17.76 30.31
C PRO A 201 -13.09 -19.08 30.37
N SER A 202 -13.66 -19.43 31.54
CA SER A 202 -14.50 -20.62 31.68
C SER A 202 -15.84 -20.50 30.95
N GLU A 203 -16.49 -19.33 31.00
CA GLU A 203 -17.73 -19.09 30.26
C GLU A 203 -17.46 -19.04 28.75
N PHE A 204 -16.33 -18.46 28.34
CA PHE A 204 -15.92 -18.49 26.94
C PHE A 204 -15.64 -19.92 26.46
N LEU A 205 -14.84 -20.71 27.18
CA LEU A 205 -14.44 -22.06 26.72
C LEU A 205 -15.56 -23.10 26.83
N PHE A 206 -16.41 -23.02 27.85
CA PHE A 206 -17.42 -24.04 28.15
C PHE A 206 -18.87 -23.56 27.97
N GLY A 207 -19.08 -22.29 27.62
CA GLY A 207 -20.40 -21.75 27.33
C GLY A 207 -21.04 -22.42 26.11
N LEU A 208 -22.32 -22.73 26.22
CA LEU A 208 -23.12 -23.37 25.17
C LEU A 208 -23.98 -22.38 24.38
N ASP A 209 -24.00 -21.11 24.79
CA ASP A 209 -24.77 -20.06 24.14
C ASP A 209 -23.84 -19.10 23.41
N TRP A 210 -24.22 -18.78 22.17
CA TRP A 210 -23.59 -17.75 21.35
C TRP A 210 -24.62 -16.68 21.01
N SER A 211 -24.62 -15.60 21.79
CA SER A 211 -25.46 -14.42 21.59
C SER A 211 -24.66 -13.15 21.88
N PRO A 212 -23.84 -12.70 20.91
CA PRO A 212 -23.00 -11.49 21.05
C PRO A 212 -23.81 -10.19 21.02
N GLN A 213 -25.13 -10.26 20.79
CA GLN A 213 -26.03 -9.11 20.72
C GLN A 213 -26.40 -8.65 22.13
N MET A 214 -25.71 -7.60 22.60
CA MET A 214 -26.09 -6.91 23.83
C MET A 214 -27.18 -5.86 23.53
N ALA A 215 -28.19 -5.76 24.39
CA ALA A 215 -29.18 -4.68 24.28
C ALA A 215 -28.49 -3.33 24.53
N ILE A 216 -28.46 -2.45 23.53
CA ILE A 216 -27.86 -1.11 23.64
C ILE A 216 -28.90 -0.09 24.14
N ARG A 217 -30.20 -0.41 24.02
CA ARG A 217 -31.32 0.41 24.49
C ARG A 217 -32.25 -0.39 25.39
N GLU A 218 -32.94 0.27 26.31
CA GLU A 218 -33.88 -0.36 27.26
C GLU A 218 -35.10 -1.01 26.57
N ASP A 219 -35.45 -0.60 25.35
CA ASP A 219 -36.51 -1.16 24.51
C ASP A 219 -36.03 -2.31 23.59
N GLN A 220 -34.72 -2.62 23.60
CA GLN A 220 -34.15 -3.70 22.80
C GLN A 220 -34.20 -5.03 23.55
N VAL A 221 -34.81 -6.06 22.92
CA VAL A 221 -34.68 -7.45 23.36
C VAL A 221 -33.27 -7.92 23.01
N GLY A 222 -32.33 -7.82 23.95
CA GLY A 222 -30.97 -8.34 23.83
C GLY A 222 -30.62 -9.21 25.03
N SER A 223 -29.77 -10.22 24.82
CA SER A 223 -29.29 -11.07 25.90
C SER A 223 -28.14 -10.39 26.66
N SER A 224 -27.74 -10.96 27.80
CA SER A 224 -26.63 -10.50 28.64
C SER A 224 -25.23 -10.64 28.01
N GLY A 225 -25.12 -10.73 26.67
CA GLY A 225 -23.87 -11.02 25.95
C GLY A 225 -23.31 -12.41 26.29
N ALA A 226 -23.69 -13.43 25.51
CA ALA A 226 -23.15 -14.79 25.68
C ALA A 226 -22.10 -15.10 24.59
N PHE A 227 -20.89 -15.44 25.01
CA PHE A 227 -19.74 -15.62 24.10
C PHE A 227 -19.14 -17.04 24.18
N GLY A 228 -19.99 -18.08 24.32
CA GLY A 228 -19.52 -19.47 24.36
C GLY A 228 -18.85 -19.91 23.06
N ALA A 229 -17.66 -20.51 23.16
CA ALA A 229 -16.87 -20.98 22.02
C ALA A 229 -17.34 -22.33 21.49
N ILE A 230 -18.05 -23.13 22.29
CA ILE A 230 -18.51 -24.47 21.89
C ILE A 230 -19.42 -24.41 20.65
N PRO A 231 -20.46 -23.55 20.58
CA PRO A 231 -21.30 -23.42 19.38
C PRO A 231 -20.53 -23.01 18.13
N LEU A 232 -19.50 -22.16 18.27
CA LEU A 232 -18.65 -21.74 17.15
C LEU A 232 -17.85 -22.93 16.58
N PHE A 233 -17.19 -23.70 17.46
CA PHE A 233 -16.44 -24.88 17.03
C PHE A 233 -17.37 -25.96 16.47
N ALA A 234 -18.48 -26.24 17.16
CA ALA A 234 -19.47 -27.22 16.72
C ALA A 234 -20.08 -26.83 15.38
N GLY A 235 -20.48 -25.57 15.20
CA GLY A 235 -21.01 -25.03 13.94
C GLY A 235 -19.99 -25.12 12.81
N THR A 236 -18.74 -24.71 13.06
CA THR A 236 -17.65 -24.80 12.07
C THR A 236 -17.39 -26.25 11.65
N LEU A 237 -17.30 -27.18 12.61
CA LEU A 237 -17.10 -28.60 12.35
C LEU A 237 -18.29 -29.20 11.59
N LEU A 238 -19.52 -28.87 11.98
CA LEU A 238 -20.73 -29.36 11.33
C LEU A 238 -20.82 -28.89 9.88
N ILE A 239 -20.63 -27.59 9.64
CA ILE A 239 -20.64 -27.02 8.28
C ILE A 239 -19.52 -27.63 7.45
N SER A 240 -18.30 -27.75 8.01
CA SER A 240 -17.16 -28.36 7.31
C SER A 240 -17.44 -29.82 6.96
N LEU A 241 -18.04 -30.58 7.87
CA LEU A 241 -18.40 -31.99 7.65
C LEU A 241 -19.43 -32.12 6.54
N ILE A 242 -20.52 -31.35 6.59
CA ILE A 242 -21.55 -31.34 5.55
C ILE A 242 -20.96 -30.90 4.21
N ALA A 243 -20.15 -29.84 4.20
CA ALA A 243 -19.49 -29.34 3.01
C ALA A 243 -18.56 -30.40 2.40
N MET A 244 -17.72 -31.07 3.20
CA MET A 244 -16.86 -32.16 2.71
C MET A 244 -17.68 -33.36 2.22
N ALA A 245 -18.76 -33.72 2.92
CA ALA A 245 -19.62 -34.83 2.53
C ALA A 245 -20.26 -34.62 1.14
N VAL A 246 -20.46 -33.37 0.71
CA VAL A 246 -20.98 -33.04 -0.63
C VAL A 246 -19.85 -32.74 -1.62
N ALA A 247 -18.91 -31.87 -1.25
CA ALA A 247 -17.86 -31.38 -2.14
C ALA A 247 -16.85 -32.47 -2.50
N VAL A 248 -16.50 -33.37 -1.58
CA VAL A 248 -15.52 -34.43 -1.86
C VAL A 248 -16.07 -35.43 -2.88
N PRO A 249 -17.27 -36.02 -2.72
CA PRO A 249 -17.81 -36.92 -3.73
C PRO A 249 -18.03 -36.23 -5.08
N VAL A 250 -18.62 -35.03 -5.10
CA VAL A 250 -18.88 -34.30 -6.35
C VAL A 250 -17.57 -33.91 -7.04
N GLY A 251 -16.60 -33.39 -6.29
CA GLY A 251 -15.29 -33.02 -6.81
C GLY A 251 -14.51 -34.21 -7.35
N LEU A 252 -14.49 -35.33 -6.60
CA LEU A 252 -13.80 -36.54 -7.02
C LEU A 252 -14.45 -37.16 -8.27
N MET A 253 -15.78 -37.26 -8.33
CA MET A 253 -16.47 -37.80 -9.50
C MET A 253 -16.31 -36.90 -10.72
N SER A 254 -16.33 -35.58 -10.53
CA SER A 254 -16.07 -34.62 -11.61
C SER A 254 -14.65 -34.75 -12.15
N ALA A 255 -13.66 -34.95 -11.25
CA ALA A 255 -12.27 -35.16 -11.62
C ALA A 255 -12.09 -36.48 -12.40
N ILE A 256 -12.67 -37.58 -11.93
CA ILE A 256 -12.62 -38.89 -12.61
C ILE A 256 -13.30 -38.80 -13.99
N TYR A 257 -14.49 -38.20 -14.08
CA TYR A 257 -15.18 -38.00 -15.35
C TYR A 257 -14.32 -37.20 -16.34
N LEU A 258 -13.75 -36.09 -15.87
CA LEU A 258 -12.90 -35.26 -16.71
C LEU A 258 -11.63 -35.97 -17.14
N ALA A 259 -11.03 -36.84 -16.31
CA ALA A 259 -9.80 -37.56 -16.61
C ALA A 259 -10.00 -38.76 -17.55
N GLU A 260 -11.03 -39.57 -17.32
CA GLU A 260 -11.20 -40.87 -17.97
C GLU A 260 -12.28 -40.89 -19.05
N TYR A 261 -13.35 -40.09 -18.90
CA TYR A 261 -14.55 -40.23 -19.74
C TYR A 261 -14.81 -39.03 -20.66
N ALA A 262 -14.38 -37.83 -20.28
CA ALA A 262 -14.71 -36.61 -21.02
C ALA A 262 -14.00 -36.52 -22.39
N GLY A 263 -14.79 -36.27 -23.44
CA GLY A 263 -14.26 -35.99 -24.78
C GLY A 263 -13.45 -34.69 -24.85
N ARG A 264 -12.53 -34.62 -25.82
CA ARG A 264 -11.55 -33.51 -25.96
C ARG A 264 -12.20 -32.11 -25.95
N ARG A 265 -13.35 -31.94 -26.61
CA ARG A 265 -14.08 -30.66 -26.70
C ARG A 265 -14.69 -30.20 -25.38
N PHE A 266 -15.26 -31.12 -24.59
CA PHE A 266 -15.83 -30.76 -23.28
C PHE A 266 -14.72 -30.46 -22.27
N ARG A 267 -13.68 -31.30 -22.24
CA ARG A 267 -12.51 -31.08 -21.37
C ARG A 267 -11.83 -29.73 -21.62
N SER A 268 -11.70 -29.30 -22.88
CA SER A 268 -11.09 -28.01 -23.22
C SER A 268 -11.86 -26.78 -22.72
N ILE A 269 -13.14 -26.93 -22.38
CA ILE A 269 -13.97 -25.85 -21.83
C ILE A 269 -14.09 -26.00 -20.31
N ALA A 270 -14.46 -27.19 -19.85
CA ALA A 270 -14.75 -27.43 -18.44
C ALA A 270 -13.52 -27.24 -17.53
N LYS A 271 -12.33 -27.66 -17.97
CA LYS A 271 -11.12 -27.56 -17.15
C LYS A 271 -10.72 -26.10 -16.86
N PRO A 272 -10.58 -25.20 -17.87
CA PRO A 272 -10.33 -23.79 -17.59
C PRO A 272 -11.40 -23.12 -16.73
N VAL A 273 -12.69 -23.46 -16.92
CA VAL A 273 -13.78 -22.90 -16.11
C VAL A 273 -13.61 -23.28 -14.64
N LEU A 274 -13.31 -24.55 -14.34
CA LEU A 274 -13.06 -25.00 -12.96
C LEU A 274 -11.83 -24.32 -12.35
N GLU A 275 -10.74 -24.15 -13.12
CA GLU A 275 -9.54 -23.46 -12.67
C GLU A 275 -9.79 -21.98 -12.36
N ILE A 276 -10.61 -21.30 -13.18
CA ILE A 276 -11.03 -19.91 -12.93
C ILE A 276 -11.90 -19.83 -11.67
N LEU A 277 -12.88 -20.72 -11.53
CA LEU A 277 -13.78 -20.72 -10.36
C LEU A 277 -13.01 -20.91 -9.05
N ALA A 278 -11.96 -21.74 -9.04
CA ALA A 278 -11.09 -21.93 -7.89
C ALA A 278 -10.20 -20.70 -7.58
N GLY A 279 -9.95 -19.84 -8.57
CA GLY A 279 -9.12 -18.64 -8.45
C GLY A 279 -9.88 -17.38 -8.03
N ILE A 280 -11.21 -17.38 -8.05
CA ILE A 280 -12.02 -16.23 -7.61
C ILE A 280 -11.94 -16.12 -6.07
N PRO A 281 -11.58 -14.94 -5.52
CA PRO A 281 -11.54 -14.73 -4.07
C PRO A 281 -12.88 -15.03 -3.41
N THR A 282 -12.86 -15.69 -2.25
CA THR A 282 -14.08 -16.07 -1.51
C THR A 282 -14.98 -14.88 -1.17
N VAL A 283 -14.43 -13.68 -1.00
CA VAL A 283 -15.17 -12.43 -0.75
C VAL A 283 -16.09 -12.00 -1.91
N VAL A 284 -15.85 -12.51 -3.13
CA VAL A 284 -16.72 -12.25 -4.28
C VAL A 284 -17.90 -13.23 -4.32
N TYR A 285 -17.72 -14.43 -3.76
CA TYR A 285 -18.76 -15.46 -3.69
C TYR A 285 -19.66 -15.35 -2.46
N GLY A 286 -19.09 -14.89 -1.34
CA GLY A 286 -19.80 -14.67 -0.08
C GLY A 286 -20.72 -13.46 -0.12
#